data_AF-A0A672RVF9-F1
#
_entry.id   AF-A0A672RVF9-F1
#
_cell.length_a   1.000
_cell.length_b   1.000
_cell.length_c   1.000
_cell.angle_alpha   90.00
_cell.angle_beta   90.00
_cell.angle_gamma   90.00
#
_symmetry.space_group_name_H-M   'P 1'
#
loop_
_entity.id
_entity.type
_entity.pdbx_description
1 polymer ?
#
loop_
_entity_poly.entity_id
_entity_poly.type
_entity_poly.pdbx_seq_one_letter_code
_entity_poly.pdbx_strand_id
1 'polypeptide(L)'
;MPKGGKKGGHKGRMRTYTSPEEIDAQMKAEKERKKNEEEEGAAVNDNQSEDKLTASGSEDSDDEGSHKKKGVEGLIEIENPNRAAQKSKKVTDIELEGPRQLSRREREEIEKQKAKERYMKMHLAGKTDQAKADLARLAIIKKQREDAARKKEEERKAKEAVQVAAAAAKGLHTLSLK
;
A
#
# COMPACT_ATOMS: atom_id res chain seq x y z
N MET A 1 -36.56 -27.32 14.81
CA MET A 1 -36.59 -25.84 14.78
C MET A 1 -35.27 -25.32 15.36
N PRO A 2 -34.38 -24.67 14.58
CA PRO A 2 -33.13 -24.13 15.13
C PRO A 2 -33.44 -22.86 15.93
N LYS A 3 -33.05 -22.85 17.22
CA LYS A 3 -33.19 -21.69 18.11
C LYS A 3 -32.21 -20.61 17.67
N GLY A 4 -32.73 -19.52 17.11
CA GLY A 4 -31.94 -18.34 16.71
C GLY A 4 -31.19 -17.76 17.91
N GLY A 5 -29.87 -17.89 17.91
CA GLY A 5 -28.99 -17.30 18.91
C GLY A 5 -29.10 -15.77 18.88
N LYS A 6 -29.36 -15.18 20.04
CA LYS A 6 -29.48 -13.73 20.23
C LYS A 6 -28.10 -13.10 19.95
N LYS A 7 -27.93 -12.47 18.78
CA LYS A 7 -26.76 -11.60 18.48
C LYS A 7 -26.77 -10.43 19.47
N GLY A 8 -26.10 -10.63 20.60
CA GLY A 8 -25.88 -9.60 21.61
C GLY A 8 -25.16 -8.43 20.97
N GLY A 9 -25.79 -7.25 21.01
CA GLY A 9 -25.23 -6.05 20.39
C GLY A 9 -23.85 -5.74 20.98
N HIS A 10 -22.90 -5.41 20.11
CA HIS A 10 -21.57 -4.91 20.49
C HIS A 10 -21.59 -3.53 21.16
N LYS A 11 -22.75 -3.11 21.71
CA LYS A 11 -22.93 -1.85 22.40
C LYS A 11 -22.39 -2.03 23.82
N GLY A 12 -21.25 -1.41 24.13
CA GLY A 12 -20.60 -1.48 25.45
C GLY A 12 -19.33 -2.31 25.53
N ARG A 13 -18.90 -2.98 24.44
CA ARG A 13 -17.56 -3.56 24.39
C ARG A 13 -16.54 -2.42 24.27
N MET A 14 -15.62 -2.31 25.23
CA MET A 14 -14.51 -1.34 25.16
C MET A 14 -13.81 -1.48 23.80
N ARG A 15 -13.60 -0.34 23.13
CA ARG A 15 -12.89 -0.30 21.86
C ARG A 15 -11.42 -0.58 22.16
N THR A 16 -10.97 -1.80 21.90
CA THR A 16 -9.55 -2.14 21.91
C THR A 16 -8.93 -1.56 20.64
N TYR A 17 -7.95 -0.67 20.79
CA TYR A 17 -7.14 -0.21 19.67
C TYR A 17 -6.06 -1.26 19.43
N THR A 18 -6.05 -1.85 18.24
CA THR A 18 -4.93 -2.69 17.80
C THR A 18 -3.67 -1.83 17.75
N SER A 19 -2.57 -2.34 18.30
CA SER A 19 -1.30 -1.62 18.26
C SER A 19 -0.78 -1.52 16.81
N PRO A 20 0.01 -0.49 16.45
CA PRO A 20 0.57 -0.36 15.10
C PRO A 20 1.37 -1.61 14.69
N GLU A 21 2.12 -2.20 15.62
CA GLU A 21 2.89 -3.41 15.39
C GLU A 21 2.00 -4.63 15.09
N GLU A 22 0.84 -4.76 15.75
CA GLU A 22 -0.11 -5.82 15.45
C GLU A 22 -0.78 -5.65 14.08
N ILE A 23 -1.05 -4.41 13.67
CA ILE A 23 -1.61 -4.12 12.34
C ILE A 23 -0.58 -4.48 11.26
N ASP A 24 0.68 -4.09 11.45
CA ASP A 24 1.76 -4.40 10.51
C ASP A 24 2.02 -5.92 10.44
N ALA A 25 2.00 -6.61 11.59
CA ALA A 25 2.12 -8.06 11.65
C ALA A 25 0.96 -8.76 10.94
N GLN A 26 -0.28 -8.29 11.10
CA GLN A 26 -1.45 -8.82 10.40
C GLN A 26 -1.34 -8.61 8.89
N MET A 27 -0.96 -7.41 8.45
CA MET A 27 -0.78 -7.09 7.03
C MET A 27 0.36 -7.91 6.41
N LYS A 28 1.43 -8.17 7.16
CA LYS A 28 2.55 -9.00 6.71
C LYS A 28 2.14 -10.47 6.60
N ALA A 29 1.43 -11.00 7.60
CA ALA A 29 0.92 -12.36 7.58
C ALA A 29 -0.09 -12.59 6.44
N GLU A 30 -0.95 -11.62 6.14
CA GLU A 30 -1.89 -11.69 5.03
C GLU A 30 -1.17 -11.68 3.67
N LYS A 31 -0.13 -10.84 3.52
CA LYS A 31 0.72 -10.84 2.31
C LYS A 31 1.48 -12.15 2.14
N GLU A 32 2.02 -12.72 3.21
CA GLU A 32 2.72 -14.01 3.17
C GLU A 32 1.75 -15.16 2.84
N ARG A 33 0.54 -15.16 3.41
CA ARG A 33 -0.49 -16.14 3.05
C ARG A 33 -0.89 -16.04 1.58
N LYS A 34 -1.12 -14.81 1.09
CA LYS A 34 -1.47 -14.60 -0.31
C LYS A 34 -0.34 -15.01 -1.25
N LYS A 35 0.91 -14.73 -0.87
CA LYS A 35 2.09 -15.17 -1.62
C LYS A 35 2.21 -16.70 -1.64
N ASN A 36 1.99 -17.36 -0.50
CA ASN A 36 1.98 -18.82 -0.43
C ASN A 36 0.81 -19.42 -1.21
N GLU A 37 -0.36 -18.78 -1.24
CA GLU A 37 -1.52 -19.22 -2.03
C GLU A 37 -1.29 -19.01 -3.54
N GLU A 38 -0.54 -17.97 -3.92
CA GLU A 38 -0.08 -17.76 -5.30
C GLU A 38 1.02 -18.78 -5.69
N GLU A 39 1.93 -19.13 -4.77
CA GLU A 39 2.96 -20.16 -4.99
C GLU A 39 2.39 -21.59 -4.98
N GLU A 40 1.44 -21.93 -4.10
CA GLU A 40 0.75 -23.23 -4.09
C GLU A 40 -0.29 -23.34 -5.22
N GLY A 41 -0.96 -22.23 -5.58
CA GLY A 41 -1.84 -22.15 -6.76
C GLY A 41 -1.07 -22.28 -8.08
N ALA A 42 0.21 -21.91 -8.11
CA ALA A 42 1.10 -22.18 -9.24
C ALA A 42 1.63 -23.62 -9.27
N ALA A 43 1.74 -24.30 -8.12
CA ALA A 43 2.17 -25.70 -8.04
C ALA A 43 1.04 -26.71 -8.34
N VAL A 44 -0.23 -26.36 -8.14
CA VAL A 44 -1.38 -27.21 -8.50
C VAL A 44 -1.85 -26.99 -9.95
N ASN A 45 -1.49 -25.86 -10.57
CA ASN A 45 -1.83 -25.52 -11.96
C ASN A 45 -0.77 -25.97 -12.99
N ASP A 46 0.05 -26.96 -12.65
CA ASP A 46 0.99 -27.62 -13.58
C ASP A 46 0.51 -29.02 -14.00
N ASN A 47 -0.73 -29.43 -13.64
CA ASN A 47 -1.26 -30.73 -14.06
C ASN A 47 -2.75 -30.80 -14.45
N GLN A 48 -3.51 -29.71 -14.42
CA GLN A 48 -4.90 -29.70 -14.92
C GLN A 48 -5.31 -28.34 -15.48
N SER A 49 -4.83 -28.01 -16.68
CA SER A 49 -5.43 -26.96 -17.50
C SER A 49 -5.73 -27.49 -18.89
N GLU A 50 -6.50 -28.58 -18.92
CA GLU A 50 -7.22 -29.03 -20.10
C GLU A 50 -8.70 -28.80 -19.80
N ASP A 51 -9.39 -28.10 -20.70
CA ASP A 51 -10.85 -28.02 -20.78
C ASP A 51 -11.57 -26.95 -19.95
N LYS A 52 -11.36 -25.65 -20.24
CA LYS A 52 -12.44 -24.65 -20.08
C LYS A 52 -12.30 -23.33 -20.83
N LEU A 53 -12.01 -23.31 -22.14
CA LEU A 53 -12.29 -22.14 -22.98
C LEU A 53 -12.70 -22.54 -24.40
N THR A 54 -13.90 -23.12 -24.54
CA THR A 54 -14.55 -23.31 -25.84
C THR A 54 -15.40 -22.09 -26.21
N ALA A 55 -15.16 -21.60 -27.43
CA ALA A 55 -16.10 -20.91 -28.31
C ALA A 55 -16.45 -19.44 -28.02
N SER A 56 -15.55 -18.55 -28.45
CA SER A 56 -15.95 -17.35 -29.20
C SER A 56 -15.00 -17.22 -30.39
N GLY A 57 -15.54 -17.50 -31.58
CA GLY A 57 -14.77 -17.65 -32.81
C GLY A 57 -14.07 -16.36 -33.23
N SER A 58 -12.76 -16.46 -33.43
CA SER A 58 -12.03 -15.58 -34.33
C SER A 58 -11.50 -16.48 -35.44
N GLU A 59 -12.05 -16.26 -36.61
CA GLU A 59 -11.80 -17.01 -37.82
C GLU A 59 -10.36 -16.78 -38.28
N ASP A 60 -9.70 -17.89 -38.60
CA ASP A 60 -8.74 -18.04 -39.68
C ASP A 60 -7.62 -16.98 -39.79
N SER A 61 -6.54 -17.19 -39.05
CA SER A 61 -5.25 -16.54 -39.31
C SER A 61 -4.27 -17.61 -39.77
N ASP A 62 -4.35 -17.91 -41.06
CA ASP A 62 -3.36 -18.50 -41.97
C ASP A 62 -1.95 -18.69 -41.34
N ASP A 63 -1.72 -19.85 -40.70
CA ASP A 63 -0.40 -20.34 -40.28
C ASP A 63 0.12 -21.33 -41.34
N GLU A 64 0.38 -20.83 -42.54
CA GLU A 64 1.09 -21.56 -43.61
C GLU A 64 2.60 -21.68 -43.32
N GLY A 65 2.95 -22.11 -42.11
CA GLY A 65 4.33 -22.36 -41.65
C GLY A 65 4.58 -23.79 -41.18
N SER A 66 3.51 -24.51 -40.79
CA SER A 66 3.61 -25.82 -40.15
C SER A 66 2.84 -26.93 -40.87
N HIS A 67 2.14 -26.60 -41.96
CA HIS A 67 1.54 -27.60 -42.84
C HIS A 67 2.63 -28.26 -43.69
N LYS A 68 2.72 -29.60 -43.62
CA LYS A 68 3.53 -30.39 -44.55
C LYS A 68 3.04 -30.06 -45.95
N LYS A 69 3.81 -29.27 -46.70
CA LYS A 69 3.47 -28.86 -48.08
C LYS A 69 3.05 -30.10 -48.88
N LYS A 70 1.82 -30.10 -49.38
CA LYS A 70 1.27 -31.25 -50.12
C LYS A 70 1.45 -30.99 -51.61
N GLY A 71 1.95 -31.99 -52.34
CA GLY A 71 2.10 -31.90 -53.80
C GLY A 71 3.17 -30.90 -54.25
N VAL A 72 2.84 -30.05 -55.23
CA VAL A 72 3.79 -29.18 -55.97
C VAL A 72 4.10 -27.87 -55.24
N GLU A 73 3.40 -27.58 -54.14
CA GLU A 73 3.49 -26.34 -53.34
C GLU A 73 4.89 -26.07 -52.73
N GLY A 74 5.74 -27.11 -52.64
CA GLY A 74 7.13 -26.97 -52.23
C GLY A 74 8.14 -26.75 -53.36
N LEU A 75 7.73 -26.95 -54.62
CA LEU A 75 8.61 -26.97 -55.78
C LEU A 75 8.74 -25.61 -56.47
N ILE A 76 7.76 -24.71 -56.26
CA ILE A 76 7.76 -23.36 -56.83
C ILE A 76 8.29 -22.38 -55.79
N GLU A 77 9.31 -21.63 -56.16
CA GLU A 77 9.88 -20.56 -55.34
C GLU A 77 8.92 -19.37 -55.33
N ILE A 78 8.46 -18.99 -54.13
CA ILE A 78 7.54 -17.85 -53.97
C ILE A 78 8.35 -16.57 -53.80
N GLU A 79 8.56 -15.83 -54.90
CA GLU A 79 9.23 -14.52 -54.95
C GLU A 79 8.30 -13.35 -54.57
N ASN A 80 7.46 -13.52 -53.55
CA ASN A 80 6.61 -12.42 -53.10
C ASN A 80 7.41 -11.50 -52.16
N PRO A 81 7.71 -10.23 -52.53
CA PRO A 81 8.52 -9.32 -51.73
C PRO A 81 7.86 -8.92 -50.39
N ASN A 82 6.53 -9.04 -50.27
CA ASN A 82 5.81 -8.79 -49.02
C ASN A 82 5.69 -10.04 -48.14
N ARG A 83 6.17 -11.20 -48.62
CA ARG A 83 6.10 -12.45 -47.88
C ARG A 83 7.25 -12.52 -46.88
N ALA A 84 6.91 -12.44 -45.59
CA ALA A 84 7.87 -12.61 -44.53
C ALA A 84 8.33 -14.08 -44.44
N ALA A 85 9.55 -14.38 -44.87
CA ALA A 85 10.14 -15.70 -44.70
C ALA A 85 10.56 -15.91 -43.23
N GLN A 86 9.88 -16.83 -42.53
CA GLN A 86 10.23 -17.27 -41.19
C GLN A 86 11.56 -18.04 -41.24
N LYS A 87 12.67 -17.38 -40.90
CA LYS A 87 13.98 -18.04 -40.72
C LYS A 87 14.10 -18.45 -39.25
N SER A 88 14.22 -19.74 -38.97
CA SER A 88 14.47 -20.25 -37.62
C SER A 88 15.87 -19.83 -37.15
N LYS A 89 15.92 -18.79 -36.31
CA LYS A 89 17.15 -18.39 -35.63
C LYS A 89 17.28 -19.18 -34.33
N LYS A 90 18.51 -19.55 -33.97
CA LYS A 90 18.81 -20.20 -32.70
C LYS A 90 18.66 -19.17 -31.58
N VAL A 91 18.07 -19.60 -30.46
CA VAL A 91 17.78 -18.76 -29.29
C VAL A 91 19.03 -18.06 -28.73
N THR A 92 20.21 -18.65 -28.95
CA THR A 92 21.52 -18.13 -28.53
C THR A 92 21.97 -16.89 -29.30
N ASP A 93 21.48 -16.69 -30.52
CA ASP A 93 21.92 -15.61 -31.42
C ASP A 93 20.97 -14.39 -31.35
N ILE A 94 19.98 -14.45 -30.45
CA ILE A 94 19.10 -13.31 -30.15
C ILE A 94 19.78 -12.52 -29.03
N GLU A 95 20.72 -11.66 -29.41
CA GLU A 95 21.26 -10.64 -28.51
C GLU A 95 20.12 -9.71 -28.08
N LEU A 96 19.56 -9.94 -26.89
CA LEU A 96 18.63 -9.06 -26.19
C LEU A 96 19.35 -7.84 -25.57
N GLU A 97 20.44 -7.38 -26.20
CA GLU A 97 21.27 -6.29 -25.72
C GLU A 97 20.68 -4.94 -26.16
N GLY A 98 19.54 -4.61 -25.55
CA GLY A 98 18.92 -3.29 -25.64
C GLY A 98 17.86 -3.18 -24.56
N PRO A 99 17.72 -2.02 -23.88
CA PRO A 99 16.70 -1.83 -22.86
C PRO A 99 15.35 -2.17 -23.49
N ARG A 100 14.76 -3.28 -23.00
CA ARG A 100 13.47 -3.80 -23.44
C ARG A 100 12.51 -2.62 -23.40
N GLN A 101 12.13 -2.13 -24.57
CA GLN A 101 11.30 -0.94 -24.66
C GLN A 101 9.95 -1.31 -24.06
N LEU A 102 9.76 -0.97 -22.78
CA LEU A 102 8.55 -1.24 -22.03
C LEU A 102 7.35 -0.83 -22.90
N SER A 103 6.38 -1.72 -23.00
CA SER A 103 5.16 -1.48 -23.76
C SER A 103 4.55 -0.15 -23.31
N ARG A 104 3.88 0.56 -24.21
CA ARG A 104 3.23 1.85 -23.90
C ARG A 104 2.39 1.75 -22.61
N ARG A 105 1.73 0.62 -22.39
CA ARG A 105 0.97 0.30 -21.18
C ARG A 105 1.84 0.22 -19.92
N GLU A 106 2.97 -0.47 -20.00
CA GLU A 106 3.90 -0.62 -18.87
C GLU A 106 4.55 0.71 -18.47
N ARG A 107 4.84 1.59 -19.44
CA ARG A 107 5.37 2.94 -19.15
C ARG A 107 4.37 3.79 -18.38
N GLU A 108 3.12 3.81 -18.84
CA GLU A 108 2.04 4.57 -18.19
C GLU A 108 1.74 4.02 -16.78
N GLU A 109 1.80 2.70 -16.58
CA GLU A 109 1.63 2.09 -15.26
C GLU A 109 2.76 2.44 -14.29
N ILE A 110 4.01 2.39 -14.74
CA ILE A 110 5.17 2.78 -13.91
C ILE A 110 5.12 4.27 -13.57
N GLU A 111 4.74 5.13 -14.51
CA GLU A 111 4.58 6.56 -14.24
C GLU A 111 3.44 6.83 -13.26
N LYS A 112 2.32 6.11 -13.38
CA LYS A 112 1.20 6.19 -12.43
C LYS A 112 1.62 5.74 -11.03
N GLN A 113 2.42 4.68 -10.92
CA GLN A 113 2.98 4.23 -9.64
C GLN A 113 3.92 5.29 -9.06
N LYS A 114 4.89 5.78 -9.84
CA LYS A 114 5.82 6.85 -9.43
C LYS A 114 5.11 8.13 -9.01
N ALA A 115 4.02 8.50 -9.69
CA ALA A 115 3.22 9.68 -9.35
C ALA A 115 2.51 9.50 -8.00
N LYS A 116 1.93 8.33 -7.76
CA LYS A 116 1.33 7.98 -6.45
C LYS A 116 2.38 7.99 -5.34
N GLU A 117 3.53 7.36 -5.55
CA GLU A 117 4.63 7.36 -4.58
C GLU A 117 5.12 8.77 -4.29
N ARG A 118 5.28 9.61 -5.32
CA ARG A 118 5.67 11.01 -5.14
C ARG A 118 4.63 11.78 -4.35
N TYR A 119 3.34 11.58 -4.64
CA TYR A 119 2.26 12.20 -3.88
C TYR A 119 2.29 11.75 -2.42
N MET A 120 2.40 10.45 -2.16
CA MET A 120 2.49 9.89 -0.80
C MET A 120 3.72 10.42 -0.07
N LYS A 121 4.88 10.47 -0.74
CA LYS A 121 6.11 11.04 -0.17
C LYS A 121 5.95 12.52 0.17
N MET A 122 5.33 13.31 -0.69
CA MET A 122 5.05 14.72 -0.43
C MET A 122 4.03 14.90 0.70
N HIS A 123 3.05 14.01 0.81
CA HIS A 123 2.04 14.03 1.88
C HIS A 123 2.67 13.69 3.23
N LEU A 124 3.48 12.62 3.30
CA LEU A 124 4.25 12.25 4.49
C LEU A 124 5.24 13.34 4.90
N ALA A 125 5.85 14.01 3.92
CA ALA A 125 6.72 15.17 4.18
C ALA A 125 5.96 16.43 4.63
N GLY A 126 4.63 16.39 4.74
CA GLY A 126 3.82 17.54 5.17
C GLY A 126 3.72 18.64 4.12
N LYS A 127 4.02 18.37 2.85
CA LYS A 127 4.06 19.38 1.79
C LYS A 127 2.73 19.54 1.05
N THR A 128 1.85 18.54 1.11
CA THR A 128 0.48 18.64 0.59
C THR A 128 -0.35 19.55 1.50
N ASP A 129 -1.33 20.25 0.94
CA ASP A 129 -2.12 21.22 1.71
C ASP A 129 -2.94 20.56 2.82
N GLN A 130 -3.37 19.31 2.60
CA GLN A 130 -4.00 18.49 3.63
C GLN A 130 -3.06 18.23 4.82
N ALA A 131 -1.83 17.74 4.55
CA ALA A 131 -0.88 17.45 5.61
C ALA A 131 -0.41 18.72 6.33
N LYS A 132 -0.26 19.85 5.61
CA LYS A 132 0.00 21.16 6.23
C LYS A 132 -1.12 21.58 7.17
N ALA A 133 -2.38 21.41 6.76
CA ALA A 133 -3.53 21.75 7.59
C ALA A 133 -3.58 20.89 8.86
N ASP A 134 -3.30 19.59 8.75
CA ASP A 134 -3.27 18.70 9.90
C ASP A 134 -2.09 19.00 10.84
N LEU A 135 -0.90 19.30 10.31
CA LEU A 135 0.21 19.78 11.12
C LEU A 135 -0.11 21.11 11.81
N ALA A 136 -0.78 22.04 11.13
CA ALA A 136 -1.20 23.30 11.72
C ALA A 136 -2.22 23.09 12.86
N ARG A 137 -3.20 22.19 12.67
CA ARG A 137 -4.14 21.79 13.73
C ARG A 137 -3.41 21.20 14.93
N LEU A 138 -2.47 20.29 14.70
CA LEU A 138 -1.66 19.69 15.78
C LEU A 138 -0.81 20.76 16.50
N ALA A 139 -0.24 21.72 15.77
CA ALA A 139 0.52 22.82 16.36
C ALA A 139 -0.35 23.72 17.27
N ILE A 140 -1.59 24.00 16.87
CA ILE A 140 -2.56 24.74 17.71
C ILE A 140 -2.83 23.98 19.00
N ILE A 141 -3.08 22.66 18.92
CA ILE A 141 -3.33 21.83 20.12
C ILE A 141 -2.09 21.81 21.03
N LYS A 142 -0.89 21.68 20.47
CA LYS A 142 0.35 21.73 21.25
C LYS A 142 0.49 23.07 21.99
N LYS A 143 0.29 24.20 21.30
CA LYS A 143 0.31 25.53 21.91
C LYS A 143 -0.72 25.65 23.02
N GLN A 144 -1.97 25.23 22.80
CA GLN A 144 -3.01 25.26 23.84
C GLN A 144 -2.64 24.43 25.06
N ARG A 145 -1.99 23.27 24.87
CA ARG A 145 -1.51 22.44 25.99
C ARG A 145 -0.35 23.09 26.73
N GLU A 146 0.61 23.65 26.01
CA GLU A 146 1.75 24.37 26.60
C GLU A 146 1.28 25.60 27.37
N ASP A 147 0.37 26.40 26.81
CA ASP A 147 -0.21 27.58 27.46
C ASP A 147 -1.02 27.18 28.70
N ALA A 148 -1.79 26.10 28.65
CA ALA A 148 -2.51 25.58 29.81
C ALA A 148 -1.56 25.06 30.89
N ALA A 149 -0.46 24.39 30.51
CA ALA A 149 0.56 23.93 31.45
C ALA A 149 1.27 25.12 32.11
N ARG A 150 1.67 26.14 31.34
CA ARG A 150 2.27 27.38 31.86
C ARG A 150 1.32 28.09 32.82
N LYS A 151 0.05 28.30 32.45
CA LYS A 151 -0.95 28.90 33.34
C LYS A 151 -1.11 28.12 34.63
N LYS A 152 -1.15 26.78 34.56
CA LYS A 152 -1.25 25.93 35.76
C LYS A 152 0.00 26.03 36.65
N GLU A 153 1.19 26.12 36.07
CA GLU A 153 2.44 26.32 36.83
C GLU A 153 2.52 27.71 37.46
N GLU A 154 2.11 28.76 36.76
CA GLU A 154 2.05 30.13 37.28
C GLU A 154 1.05 30.24 38.44
N GLU A 155 -0.16 29.68 38.27
CA GLU A 155 -1.14 29.62 39.37
C GLU A 155 -0.62 28.83 40.57
N ARG A 156 0.10 27.73 40.33
CA ARG A 156 0.68 26.93 41.41
C ARG A 156 1.77 27.74 42.15
N LYS A 157 2.68 28.40 41.43
CA LYS A 157 3.72 29.26 42.02
C LYS A 157 3.10 30.43 42.79
N ALA A 158 2.04 31.06 42.27
CA ALA A 158 1.34 32.13 42.97
C ALA A 158 0.68 31.62 44.26
N LYS A 159 0.02 30.46 44.22
CA LYS A 159 -0.56 29.82 45.41
C LYS A 159 0.50 29.44 46.43
N GLU A 160 1.63 28.89 46.00
CA GLU A 160 2.76 28.56 46.87
C GLU A 160 3.37 29.83 47.49
N ALA A 161 3.57 30.90 46.73
CA ALA A 161 4.05 32.18 47.26
C ALA A 161 3.09 32.79 48.30
N VAL A 162 1.77 32.73 48.05
CA VAL A 162 0.75 33.18 49.01
C VAL A 162 0.76 32.29 50.26
N GLN A 163 0.90 30.97 50.11
CA GLN A 163 0.99 30.06 51.25
C GLN A 163 2.26 30.28 52.08
N VAL A 164 3.41 30.51 51.44
CA VAL A 164 4.66 30.83 52.13
C VAL A 164 4.56 32.18 52.83
N ALA A 165 4.00 33.21 52.17
CA ALA A 165 3.78 34.52 52.79
C ALA A 165 2.81 34.43 53.97
N ALA A 166 1.72 33.65 53.84
CA ALA A 166 0.77 33.42 54.91
C ALA A 166 1.38 32.61 56.08
N ALA A 167 2.23 31.62 55.78
CA ALA A 167 2.95 30.86 56.79
C ALA A 167 3.99 31.73 57.53
N ALA A 168 4.72 32.59 56.81
CA ALA A 168 5.67 33.54 57.37
C ALA A 168 4.97 34.58 58.25
N ALA A 169 3.84 35.14 57.81
CA ALA A 169 3.03 36.08 58.60
C ALA A 169 2.49 35.42 59.89
N LYS A 170 2.01 34.17 59.80
CA LYS A 170 1.58 33.41 60.98
C LYS A 170 2.75 33.14 61.94
N GLY A 171 3.92 32.78 61.43
CA GLY A 171 5.13 32.55 62.25
C GLY A 171 5.64 33.81 62.96
N LEU A 172 5.57 34.97 62.29
CA LEU A 172 5.91 36.26 62.90
C LEU A 172 4.90 36.65 63.98
N HIS A 173 3.61 36.41 63.75
CA HIS A 173 2.57 36.69 64.74
C HIS A 173 2.71 35.82 66.00
N THR A 174 3.06 34.53 65.88
CA THR A 174 3.25 33.66 67.05
C THR A 174 4.51 33.99 67.84
N LEU A 175 5.54 34.53 67.20
CA LEU A 175 6.76 35.01 67.87
C LEU A 175 6.54 36.32 68.62
N SER A 176 5.62 37.18 68.19
CA SER A 176 5.34 38.46 68.88
C SER A 176 4.41 38.33 70.10
N LEU A 177 3.85 37.14 70.35
CA LEU A 177 2.94 36.86 71.49
C LEU A 177 3.62 36.09 72.65
N LYS A 178 4.94 35.89 72.58
CA LYS A 178 5.77 35.34 73.67
C LYS A 178 6.65 36.44 74.24
#